data_AF-A0A7S3J4D9-F1
#
_entry.id   AF-A0A7S3J4D9-F1
#
_cell.length_a   1.000
_cell.length_b   1.000
_cell.length_c   1.000
_cell.angle_alpha   90.00
_cell.angle_beta   90.00
_cell.angle_gamma   90.00
#
_symmetry.space_group_name_H-M   'P 1'
#
loop_
_entity.id
_entity.type
_entity.pdbx_description
1 polymer ?
#
loop_
_entity_poly.entity_id
_entity_poly.type
_entity_poly.pdbx_seq_one_letter_code
_entity_poly.pdbx_strand_id
1 'polypeptide(L)'
;ESEDDNDVIERMMQSLIEITDILGPAIYVNRLDQILLLINNLLENKNFNVDHEDKGEGDFEDVEGEHDDEEEIDHNEMVLANVTELITGIARAIGEDLKPHFEKTGELLFMHLEDKYPMRDKSLCIGCLAECFNSIPSLLKVCFKEFYKKVVAIMKSEKNEE
;
A
#
# COMPACT_ATOMS: atom_id res chain seq x y z
N GLU A 1 -10.05 -2.26 17.40
CA GLU A 1 -9.91 -3.60 16.79
C GLU A 1 -8.94 -4.38 17.65
N SER A 2 -9.15 -5.68 17.83
CA SER A 2 -8.21 -6.55 18.56
C SER A 2 -7.06 -6.98 17.66
N GLU A 3 -5.93 -7.37 18.25
CA GLU A 3 -4.80 -7.99 17.56
C GLU A 3 -5.23 -9.19 16.69
N ASP A 4 -6.16 -10.00 17.22
CA ASP A 4 -6.83 -11.08 16.48
C ASP A 4 -7.50 -10.62 15.16
N ASP A 5 -8.02 -9.38 15.10
CA ASP A 5 -8.66 -8.86 13.89
C ASP A 5 -7.62 -8.54 12.82
N ASN A 6 -6.46 -8.01 13.21
CA ASN A 6 -5.38 -7.68 12.29
C ASN A 6 -4.76 -8.93 11.67
N ASP A 7 -4.49 -9.96 12.49
CA ASP A 7 -4.02 -11.27 12.04
C ASP A 7 -4.94 -11.89 10.97
N VAL A 8 -6.25 -11.78 11.18
CA VAL A 8 -7.25 -12.27 10.22
C VAL A 8 -7.22 -11.45 8.94
N ILE A 9 -7.10 -10.12 9.04
CA ILE A 9 -7.01 -9.23 7.87
C ILE A 9 -5.75 -9.55 7.06
N GLU A 10 -4.59 -9.66 7.69
CA GLU A 10 -3.32 -9.98 7.03
C GLU A 10 -3.40 -11.31 6.27
N ARG A 11 -3.85 -12.38 6.93
CA ARG A 11 -3.99 -13.70 6.29
C ARG A 11 -4.99 -13.68 5.14
N MET A 12 -6.07 -12.91 5.27
CA MET A 12 -7.05 -12.74 4.20
C MET A 12 -6.43 -12.02 3.00
N MET A 13 -5.67 -10.94 3.22
CA MET A 13 -5.00 -10.21 2.15
C MET A 13 -3.96 -11.08 1.43
N GLN A 14 -3.14 -11.80 2.19
CA GLN A 14 -2.16 -12.73 1.61
C GLN A 14 -2.83 -13.80 0.75
N SER A 15 -3.93 -14.39 1.25
CA SER A 15 -4.71 -15.37 0.49
C SER A 15 -5.29 -14.78 -0.79
N LEU A 16 -5.75 -13.53 -0.76
CA LEU A 16 -6.24 -12.84 -1.95
C LEU A 16 -5.11 -12.62 -2.95
N ILE A 17 -3.95 -12.13 -2.51
CA ILE A 17 -2.75 -11.93 -3.35
C ILE A 17 -2.37 -13.24 -4.06
N GLU A 18 -2.23 -14.33 -3.33
CA GLU A 18 -1.86 -15.64 -3.88
C GLU A 18 -2.88 -16.12 -4.93
N ILE A 19 -4.18 -16.00 -4.61
CA ILE A 19 -5.24 -16.44 -5.53
C ILE A 19 -5.27 -15.54 -6.78
N THR A 20 -4.96 -14.25 -6.65
CA THR A 20 -4.84 -13.31 -7.77
C THR A 20 -3.72 -13.72 -8.71
N ASP A 21 -2.57 -14.10 -8.18
CA ASP A 21 -1.44 -14.54 -9.01
C ASP A 21 -1.72 -15.89 -9.71
N ILE A 22 -2.55 -16.75 -9.12
CA ILE A 22 -2.92 -18.05 -9.70
C ILE A 22 -4.04 -17.92 -10.75
N LEU A 23 -5.12 -17.20 -10.43
CA LEU A 23 -6.36 -17.18 -11.21
C LEU A 23 -6.56 -15.88 -11.99
N GLY A 24 -5.74 -14.86 -11.74
CA GLY A 24 -5.79 -13.56 -12.40
C GLY A 24 -7.11 -12.85 -12.18
N PRO A 25 -7.63 -12.13 -13.19
CA PRO A 25 -8.79 -11.26 -13.02
C PRO A 25 -10.11 -12.02 -12.77
N ALA A 26 -10.14 -13.34 -12.98
CA ALA A 26 -11.35 -14.16 -12.85
C ALA A 26 -11.96 -14.11 -11.44
N ILE A 27 -11.15 -13.91 -10.40
CA ILE A 27 -11.63 -13.88 -9.01
C ILE A 27 -12.41 -12.61 -8.66
N TYR A 28 -12.25 -11.56 -9.46
CA TYR A 28 -12.86 -10.25 -9.21
C TYR A 28 -14.19 -10.07 -9.94
N VAL A 29 -14.61 -11.04 -10.76
CA VAL A 29 -15.85 -10.97 -11.53
C VAL A 29 -17.05 -10.79 -10.58
N ASN A 30 -17.80 -9.70 -10.78
CA ASN A 30 -18.94 -9.29 -9.93
C ASN A 30 -18.59 -9.01 -8.46
N ARG A 31 -17.30 -8.84 -8.12
CA ARG A 31 -16.81 -8.61 -6.74
C ARG A 31 -15.79 -7.48 -6.64
N LEU A 32 -15.25 -6.99 -7.75
CA LEU A 32 -14.23 -5.95 -7.78
C LEU A 32 -14.58 -4.74 -6.91
N ASP A 33 -15.78 -4.18 -7.06
CA ASP A 33 -16.21 -3.01 -6.28
C ASP A 33 -16.23 -3.28 -4.77
N GLN A 34 -16.58 -4.49 -4.34
CA GLN A 34 -16.61 -4.87 -2.93
C GLN A 34 -15.19 -5.00 -2.36
N ILE A 35 -14.27 -5.53 -3.15
CA ILE A 35 -12.87 -5.69 -2.76
C ILE A 35 -12.18 -4.32 -2.71
N LEU A 36 -12.42 -3.45 -3.69
CA LEU A 36 -11.91 -2.08 -3.67
C LEU A 36 -12.51 -1.26 -2.53
N LEU A 37 -13.78 -1.46 -2.20
CA LEU A 37 -14.39 -0.83 -1.03
C LEU A 37 -13.70 -1.28 0.27
N LEU A 38 -13.42 -2.57 0.42
CA LEU A 38 -12.67 -3.09 1.56
C LEU A 38 -11.27 -2.47 1.65
N ILE A 39 -10.54 -2.42 0.54
CA ILE A 39 -9.22 -1.78 0.45
C ILE A 39 -9.30 -0.31 0.87
N ASN A 40 -10.27 0.43 0.33
CA ASN A 40 -10.44 1.85 0.64
C ASN A 40 -10.75 2.05 2.12
N ASN A 41 -11.59 1.19 2.72
CA ASN A 41 -11.87 1.25 4.15
C ASN A 41 -10.61 0.99 4.99
N LEU A 42 -9.73 0.08 4.56
CA LEU A 42 -8.49 -0.18 5.30
C LEU A 42 -7.50 0.99 5.19
N LEU A 43 -7.39 1.59 4.00
CA LEU A 43 -6.60 2.81 3.79
C LEU A 43 -7.17 4.03 4.54
N GLU A 44 -8.48 4.11 4.77
CA GLU A 44 -9.13 5.22 5.49
C GLU A 44 -9.15 5.03 7.00
N ASN A 45 -9.49 3.84 7.48
CA ASN A 45 -9.71 3.57 8.91
C ASN A 45 -8.40 3.47 9.69
N LYS A 46 -7.32 3.06 9.02
CA LYS A 46 -6.00 3.06 9.61
C LYS A 46 -5.33 4.38 9.24
N ASN A 47 -5.46 5.37 10.12
CA ASN A 47 -4.44 6.43 10.22
C ASN A 47 -3.16 5.73 10.70
N PHE A 48 -2.44 5.08 9.77
CA PHE A 48 -1.15 4.47 10.03
C PHE A 48 -0.27 5.54 10.71
N ASN A 49 -0.08 5.33 12.01
CA ASN A 49 0.86 5.99 12.90
C ASN A 49 1.03 7.52 12.74
N VAL A 50 -0.02 8.31 13.00
CA VAL A 50 0.16 9.74 13.35
C VAL A 50 0.63 9.91 14.82
N ASP A 51 0.49 8.86 15.64
CA ASP A 51 0.79 8.91 17.09
C ASP A 51 1.96 8.01 17.55
N HIS A 52 2.65 7.30 16.64
CA HIS A 52 3.86 6.56 17.03
C HIS A 52 5.08 7.44 16.81
N GLU A 53 5.66 7.86 17.94
CA GLU A 53 6.93 8.57 18.00
C GLU A 53 7.94 7.92 17.05
N ASP A 54 8.41 8.75 16.13
CA ASP A 54 9.54 8.57 15.24
C ASP A 54 10.77 8.05 16.02
N LYS A 55 10.81 6.74 16.24
CA LYS A 55 12.05 6.03 16.54
C LYS A 55 12.62 5.66 15.18
N GLY A 56 13.30 6.64 14.60
CA GLY A 56 14.14 6.43 13.45
C GLY A 56 15.08 5.27 13.74
N GLU A 57 14.91 4.19 13.00
CA GLU A 57 15.95 3.23 12.67
C GLU A 57 15.54 2.66 11.31
N GLY A 58 16.16 3.23 10.28
CA GLY A 58 16.16 2.61 8.98
C GLY A 58 16.96 1.33 9.07
N ASP A 59 16.33 0.21 8.73
CA ASP A 59 16.99 -0.79 7.92
C ASP A 59 15.94 -1.52 7.08
N PHE A 60 16.06 -1.35 5.76
CA PHE A 60 15.51 -2.29 4.81
C PHE A 60 16.52 -3.45 4.71
N GLU A 61 16.64 -4.24 5.76
CA GLU A 61 17.36 -5.51 5.69
C GLU A 61 16.36 -6.65 5.48
N ASP A 62 16.73 -7.52 4.53
CA ASP A 62 16.02 -8.72 4.15
C ASP A 62 15.51 -9.50 5.38
N VAL A 63 14.25 -9.95 5.30
CA VAL A 63 13.63 -10.87 6.27
C VAL A 63 14.27 -12.26 6.11
N GLU A 64 15.54 -12.40 6.48
CA GLU A 64 16.21 -13.67 6.78
C GLU A 64 17.27 -13.44 7.86
N GLY A 65 16.82 -13.22 9.10
CA GLY A 65 17.68 -13.15 10.27
C GLY A 65 16.97 -13.68 11.50
N GLU A 66 17.38 -14.85 11.98
CA GLU A 66 16.95 -15.43 13.25
C GLU A 66 17.28 -14.46 14.41
N HIS A 67 16.28 -13.73 14.90
CA HIS A 67 16.33 -13.07 16.20
C HIS A 67 15.10 -13.47 17.02
N ASP A 68 15.40 -14.28 18.03
CA ASP A 68 14.52 -14.78 19.08
C ASP A 68 14.33 -13.66 20.11
N ASP A 69 13.48 -12.70 19.78
CA ASP A 69 12.81 -11.78 20.69
C ASP A 69 11.46 -11.47 20.00
N GLU A 70 10.34 -11.72 20.69
CA GLU A 70 8.98 -11.40 20.21
C GLU A 70 8.85 -9.86 20.11
N GLU A 71 9.46 -9.26 19.08
CA GLU A 71 9.12 -7.93 18.62
C GLU A 71 7.66 -7.99 18.20
N GLU A 72 6.80 -7.26 18.91
CA GLU A 72 5.43 -6.98 18.48
C GLU A 72 5.53 -6.48 17.03
N ILE A 73 5.29 -7.38 16.06
CA ILE A 73 5.14 -7.01 14.66
C ILE A 73 4.09 -5.91 14.68
N ASP A 74 4.43 -4.70 14.25
CA ASP A 74 3.42 -3.65 14.14
C ASP A 74 2.47 -4.09 13.02
N HIS A 75 1.42 -4.77 13.45
CA HIS A 75 0.38 -5.32 12.60
C HIS A 75 -0.25 -4.24 11.71
N ASN A 76 -0.17 -2.96 12.06
CA ASN A 76 -0.61 -1.91 11.17
C ASN A 76 0.33 -1.75 9.97
N GLU A 77 1.63 -1.81 10.20
CA GLU A 77 2.62 -1.74 9.12
C GLU A 77 2.50 -2.93 8.17
N MET A 78 2.33 -4.14 8.73
CA MET A 78 2.12 -5.35 7.95
C MET A 78 0.81 -5.28 7.14
N VAL A 79 -0.25 -4.71 7.72
CA VAL A 79 -1.51 -4.50 6.99
C VAL A 79 -1.34 -3.52 5.82
N LEU A 80 -0.62 -2.40 5.98
CA LEU A 80 -0.41 -1.47 4.86
C LEU A 80 0.39 -2.14 3.74
N ALA A 81 1.45 -2.87 4.07
CA ALA A 81 2.25 -3.63 3.10
C ALA A 81 1.36 -4.59 2.29
N ASN A 82 0.57 -5.43 2.97
CA ASN A 82 -0.34 -6.38 2.35
C ASN A 82 -1.45 -5.69 1.53
N VAL A 83 -1.97 -4.55 2.00
CA VAL A 83 -2.95 -3.76 1.25
C VAL A 83 -2.33 -3.23 -0.04
N THR A 84 -1.11 -2.66 0.02
CA THR A 84 -0.42 -2.16 -1.17
C THR A 84 -0.09 -3.28 -2.15
N GLU A 85 0.34 -4.44 -1.68
CA GLU A 85 0.62 -5.61 -2.54
C GLU A 85 -0.66 -6.16 -3.19
N LEU A 86 -1.77 -6.22 -2.47
CA LEU A 86 -3.04 -6.63 -3.07
C LEU A 86 -3.49 -5.63 -4.15
N ILE A 87 -3.34 -4.31 -3.92
CA ILE A 87 -3.65 -3.29 -4.92
C ILE A 87 -2.81 -3.52 -6.19
N THR A 88 -1.50 -3.75 -6.06
CA THR A 88 -0.65 -3.99 -7.22
C THR A 88 -0.96 -5.32 -7.89
N GLY A 89 -1.27 -6.37 -7.14
CA GLY A 89 -1.78 -7.64 -7.65
C GLY A 89 -3.05 -7.47 -8.50
N ILE A 90 -4.04 -6.73 -7.99
CA ILE A 90 -5.27 -6.39 -8.73
C ILE A 90 -4.94 -5.61 -9.99
N ALA A 91 -4.06 -4.59 -9.89
CA ALA A 91 -3.67 -3.76 -11.02
C ALA A 91 -2.97 -4.59 -12.11
N ARG A 92 -2.07 -5.51 -11.75
CA ARG A 92 -1.40 -6.42 -12.71
C ARG A 92 -2.40 -7.38 -13.36
N ALA A 93 -3.34 -7.92 -12.59
CA ALA A 93 -4.31 -8.89 -13.08
C ALA A 93 -5.36 -8.29 -14.01
N ILE A 94 -5.84 -7.07 -13.71
CA ILE A 94 -6.93 -6.41 -14.45
C ILE A 94 -6.40 -5.44 -15.51
N GLY A 95 -5.28 -4.76 -15.25
CA GLY A 95 -4.70 -3.77 -16.15
C GLY A 95 -5.59 -2.54 -16.35
N GLU A 96 -5.63 -2.03 -17.58
CA GLU A 96 -6.35 -0.80 -17.95
C GLU A 96 -7.84 -0.79 -17.59
N ASP A 97 -8.47 -1.97 -17.49
CA ASP A 97 -9.88 -2.10 -17.12
C ASP A 97 -10.14 -1.74 -15.64
N LEU A 98 -9.10 -1.67 -14.79
CA LEU A 98 -9.24 -1.22 -13.40
C LEU A 98 -9.40 0.30 -13.31
N LYS A 99 -8.94 1.05 -14.31
CA LYS A 99 -8.91 2.53 -14.31
C LYS A 99 -10.23 3.19 -13.88
N PRO A 100 -11.43 2.76 -14.35
CA PRO A 100 -12.69 3.39 -13.95
C PRO A 100 -13.02 3.23 -12.46
N HIS A 101 -12.42 2.25 -11.79
CA HIS A 101 -12.66 1.93 -10.38
C HIS A 101 -11.54 2.44 -9.45
N PHE A 102 -10.41 2.87 -10.02
CA PHE A 102 -9.21 3.22 -9.25
C PHE A 102 -9.22 4.63 -8.65
N GLU A 103 -10.15 5.51 -9.03
CA GLU A 103 -10.14 6.93 -8.63
C GLU A 103 -10.00 7.11 -7.11
N LYS A 104 -10.89 6.49 -6.33
CA LYS A 104 -10.88 6.60 -4.86
C LYS A 104 -9.63 5.97 -4.23
N THR A 105 -9.22 4.79 -4.70
CA THR A 105 -8.03 4.10 -4.19
C THR A 105 -6.77 4.92 -4.46
N GLY A 106 -6.66 5.49 -5.67
CA GLY A 106 -5.59 6.40 -6.05
C GLY A 106 -5.54 7.65 -5.18
N GLU A 107 -6.68 8.30 -4.94
CA GLU A 107 -6.76 9.46 -4.03
C GLU A 107 -6.23 9.14 -2.62
N LEU A 108 -6.60 7.98 -2.07
CA LEU A 108 -6.14 7.54 -0.75
C LEU A 108 -4.63 7.25 -0.74
N LEU A 109 -4.09 6.60 -1.77
CA LEU A 109 -2.64 6.40 -1.90
C LEU A 109 -1.88 7.74 -2.01
N PHE A 110 -2.42 8.72 -2.72
CA PHE A 110 -1.84 10.06 -2.82
C PHE A 110 -1.89 10.85 -1.51
N MET A 111 -2.91 10.60 -0.67
CA MET A 111 -3.03 11.16 0.67
C MET A 111 -1.90 10.67 1.56
N HIS A 112 -1.53 9.39 1.49
CA HIS A 112 -0.42 8.80 2.24
C HIS A 112 0.97 9.36 1.86
N LEU A 113 1.04 10.21 0.83
CA LEU A 113 2.24 10.96 0.47
C LEU A 113 2.34 12.35 1.14
N GLU A 114 1.42 12.69 2.03
CA GLU A 114 1.46 13.93 2.81
C GLU A 114 2.50 13.87 3.93
N ASP A 115 3.02 15.04 4.33
CA ASP A 115 4.11 15.14 5.30
C ASP A 115 3.80 14.47 6.64
N LYS A 116 2.52 14.42 7.05
CA LYS A 116 2.05 13.84 8.31
C LYS A 116 2.24 12.32 8.44
N TYR A 117 2.48 11.61 7.34
CA TYR A 117 2.67 10.15 7.35
C TYR A 117 4.15 9.77 7.50
N PRO A 118 4.48 8.64 8.15
CA PRO A 118 5.84 8.11 8.23
C PRO A 118 6.50 7.88 6.86
N MET A 119 7.83 7.91 6.83
CA MET A 119 8.59 7.71 5.58
C MET A 119 8.39 6.30 5.00
N ARG A 120 8.23 5.29 5.85
CA ARG A 120 7.94 3.92 5.44
C ARG A 120 6.63 3.81 4.66
N ASP A 121 5.54 4.38 5.19
CA ASP A 121 4.23 4.39 4.53
C ASP A 121 4.29 5.11 3.18
N LYS A 122 5.00 6.26 3.14
CA LYS A 122 5.27 6.99 1.90
C LYS A 122 5.97 6.10 0.88
N SER A 123 6.99 5.35 1.30
CA SER A 123 7.75 4.44 0.42
C SER A 123 6.87 3.33 -0.15
N LEU A 124 6.07 2.65 0.69
CA LEU A 124 5.12 1.62 0.27
C LEU A 124 4.10 2.17 -0.74
N CYS A 125 3.51 3.34 -0.45
CA CYS A 125 2.54 3.97 -1.33
C CYS A 125 3.16 4.45 -2.65
N ILE A 126 4.40 4.95 -2.65
CA ILE A 126 5.13 5.31 -3.87
C ILE A 126 5.36 4.06 -4.73
N GLY A 127 5.81 2.96 -4.13
CA GLY A 127 6.01 1.68 -4.82
C GLY A 127 4.70 1.17 -5.42
N CYS A 128 3.64 1.15 -4.62
CA CYS A 128 2.29 0.77 -5.05
C CYS A 128 1.81 1.59 -6.26
N LEU A 129 1.90 2.93 -6.18
CA LEU A 129 1.52 3.83 -7.26
C LEU A 129 2.35 3.59 -8.52
N ALA A 130 3.67 3.38 -8.39
CA ALA A 130 4.55 3.11 -9.52
C ALA A 130 4.17 1.80 -10.24
N GLU A 131 3.87 0.74 -9.50
CA GLU A 131 3.40 -0.53 -10.07
C GLU A 131 2.01 -0.41 -10.70
N CYS A 132 1.12 0.37 -10.10
CA CYS A 132 -0.19 0.69 -10.69
C CYS A 132 -0.01 1.44 -12.01
N PHE A 133 0.92 2.39 -12.11
CA PHE A 133 1.20 3.08 -13.37
C PHE A 133 1.81 2.17 -14.44
N ASN A 134 2.61 1.19 -14.04
CA ASN A 134 3.14 0.19 -14.97
C ASN A 134 2.02 -0.70 -15.54
N SER A 135 1.05 -1.07 -14.71
CA SER A 135 -0.08 -1.92 -15.09
C SER A 135 -1.23 -1.16 -15.76
N ILE A 136 -1.37 0.13 -15.45
CA ILE A 136 -2.41 1.04 -15.92
C ILE A 136 -1.76 2.34 -16.46
N PRO A 137 -1.03 2.29 -17.58
CA PRO A 137 -0.27 3.45 -18.08
C PRO A 137 -1.10 4.70 -18.35
N SER A 138 -2.40 4.56 -18.59
CA SER A 138 -3.31 5.70 -18.73
C SER A 138 -3.43 6.56 -17.47
N LEU A 139 -3.23 6.01 -16.27
CA LEU A 139 -3.23 6.78 -15.00
C LEU A 139 -2.06 7.75 -14.95
N LEU A 140 -0.88 7.31 -15.38
CA LEU A 140 0.34 8.13 -15.36
C LEU A 140 0.12 9.44 -16.13
N LYS A 141 -0.54 9.39 -17.29
CA LYS A 141 -0.83 10.59 -18.09
C LYS A 141 -1.64 11.65 -17.34
N VAL A 142 -2.49 11.22 -16.41
CA VAL A 142 -3.39 12.11 -15.66
C VAL A 142 -2.67 12.70 -14.44
N CYS A 143 -1.93 11.88 -13.69
CA CYS A 143 -1.41 12.26 -12.37
C CYS A 143 0.12 12.42 -12.30
N PHE A 144 0.88 12.17 -13.36
CA PHE A 144 2.36 12.18 -13.35
C PHE A 144 2.96 13.46 -12.75
N LYS A 145 2.43 14.63 -13.14
CA LYS A 145 2.97 15.91 -12.66
C LYS A 145 2.84 16.05 -11.14
N GLU A 146 1.71 15.63 -10.59
CA GLU A 146 1.48 15.68 -9.16
C GLU A 146 2.31 14.63 -8.42
N PHE A 147 2.31 13.39 -8.92
CA PHE A 147 3.11 12.29 -8.38
C PHE A 147 4.60 12.67 -8.31
N TYR A 148 5.18 13.10 -9.44
CA TYR A 148 6.58 13.51 -9.52
C TYR A 148 6.90 14.65 -8.54
N LYS A 149 6.01 15.64 -8.43
CA LYS A 149 6.20 16.76 -7.49
C LYS A 149 6.25 16.27 -6.04
N LYS A 150 5.35 15.37 -5.64
CA LYS A 150 5.30 14.79 -4.27
C LYS A 150 6.55 13.95 -3.99
N VAL A 151 6.91 13.03 -4.89
CA VAL A 151 8.10 12.17 -4.73
C VAL A 151 9.38 13.00 -4.59
N VAL A 152 9.57 14.02 -5.42
CA VAL A 152 10.76 14.91 -5.32
C VAL A 152 10.77 15.71 -4.03
N ALA A 153 9.61 16.09 -3.48
CA ALA A 153 9.55 16.78 -2.20
C ALA A 153 9.98 15.85 -1.05
N ILE A 154 9.47 14.61 -1.04
CA ILE A 154 9.82 13.57 -0.06
C ILE A 154 11.32 13.24 -0.10
N MET A 155 11.90 13.01 -1.29
CA MET A 155 13.34 12.75 -1.43
C MET A 155 14.23 13.92 -0.98
N LYS A 156 13.69 15.13 -0.89
CA LYS A 156 14.41 16.31 -0.40
C LYS A 156 14.29 16.50 1.10
N SER A 157 13.20 16.04 1.73
CA SER A 157 13.07 16.10 3.18
C SER A 157 14.05 15.15 3.86
N GLU A 158 14.21 13.92 3.35
CA GLU A 158 15.20 12.95 3.88
C GLU A 158 16.62 13.52 3.91
N LYS A 159 17.05 14.18 2.84
CA LYS A 159 18.41 14.74 2.75
C LYS A 159 18.72 15.89 3.71
N ASN A 160 17.72 16.46 4.36
CA ASN A 160 17.91 17.52 5.36
C ASN A 160 17.89 16.98 6.80
N GLU A 161 17.58 15.70 6.99
CA GLU A 161 17.54 15.01 8.28
C GLU A 161 18.84 14.24 8.59
N GLU A 162 19.70 14.03 7.57
CA GLU A 162 21.10 13.55 7.69
C GLU A 162 22.11 14.69 7.95
#